data_AF-A0A540VTQ2-F1
#
_entry.id   AF-A0A540VTQ2-F1
#
_cell.length_a   1.000
_cell.length_b   1.000
_cell.length_c   1.000
_cell.angle_alpha   90.00
_cell.angle_beta   90.00
_cell.angle_gamma   90.00
#
_symmetry.space_group_name_H-M   'P 1'
#
loop_
_entity.id
_entity.type
_entity.pdbx_description
1 polymer ?
#
loop_
_entity_poly.entity_id
_entity_poly.type
_entity_poly.pdbx_seq_one_letter_code
_entity_poly.pdbx_strand_id
1 'polypeptide(L)'
;MSNTMAQKIAKLMRKADSTTHPEEAEAFMSKAQELMIQHGLNLLDLGKLHEDPVDVQREAATSSSSYGWSCKVAGALAALYGCELVYHKHGNNFIYDIVGRESARVTFVMMLPFVLKQIKALARKGYKEGHYNSAMTAATRVGNATA
;
A
#
# COMPACT_ATOMS: atom_id res chain seq x y z
N MET A 1 -16.78 -16.28 -21.21
CA MET A 1 -16.59 -16.12 -22.66
C MET A 1 -15.76 -14.88 -22.89
N SER A 2 -14.55 -15.06 -23.42
CA SER A 2 -13.52 -14.03 -23.59
C SER A 2 -14.01 -12.90 -24.50
N ASN A 3 -13.98 -11.66 -24.00
CA ASN A 3 -14.37 -10.47 -24.71
C ASN A 3 -13.37 -10.22 -25.87
N THR A 4 -13.69 -10.72 -27.07
CA THR A 4 -12.79 -10.73 -28.24
C THR A 4 -12.32 -9.34 -28.66
N MET A 5 -13.09 -8.29 -28.31
CA MET A 5 -12.73 -6.89 -28.57
C MET A 5 -11.73 -6.34 -27.55
N ALA A 6 -11.84 -6.70 -26.28
CA ALA A 6 -10.87 -6.30 -25.26
C ALA A 6 -9.44 -6.79 -25.60
N GLN A 7 -9.33 -8.02 -26.12
CA GLN A 7 -8.05 -8.59 -26.58
C GLN A 7 -7.47 -7.84 -27.79
N LYS A 8 -8.32 -7.38 -28.72
CA LYS A 8 -7.89 -6.60 -29.89
C LYS A 8 -7.40 -5.20 -29.50
N ILE A 9 -8.12 -4.53 -28.60
CA ILE A 9 -7.72 -3.22 -28.07
C ILE A 9 -6.40 -3.34 -27.31
N ALA A 10 -6.25 -4.36 -26.44
CA ALA A 10 -4.99 -4.60 -25.73
C ALA A 10 -3.81 -4.86 -26.69
N LYS A 11 -4.06 -5.57 -27.79
CA LYS A 11 -3.03 -5.83 -28.83
C LYS A 11 -2.63 -4.56 -29.59
N LEU A 12 -3.57 -3.67 -29.89
CA LEU A 12 -3.32 -2.36 -30.51
C LEU A 12 -2.47 -1.47 -29.59
N MET A 13 -2.84 -1.39 -28.31
CA MET A 13 -2.08 -0.61 -27.33
C MET A 13 -0.66 -1.15 -27.15
N ARG A 14 -0.47 -2.46 -27.01
CA ARG A 14 0.88 -3.05 -26.95
C ARG A 14 1.71 -2.75 -28.20
N LYS A 15 1.06 -2.72 -29.37
CA LYS A 15 1.75 -2.42 -30.62
C LYS A 15 2.20 -0.97 -30.65
N ALA A 16 1.36 -0.04 -30.17
CA ALA A 16 1.74 1.35 -29.98
C ALA A 16 2.94 1.49 -29.02
N ASP A 17 2.91 0.78 -27.90
CA ASP A 17 3.98 0.79 -26.88
C ASP A 17 5.31 0.21 -27.43
N SER A 18 5.25 -0.69 -28.42
CA SER A 18 6.43 -1.40 -28.98
C SER A 18 7.02 -0.79 -30.26
N THR A 19 6.37 0.21 -30.84
CA THR A 19 6.76 0.79 -32.13
C THR A 19 7.80 1.90 -31.92
N THR A 20 8.83 1.94 -32.76
CA THR A 20 9.91 2.94 -32.76
C THR A 20 9.53 4.24 -33.47
N HIS A 21 8.41 4.26 -34.21
CA HIS A 21 7.93 5.39 -34.99
C HIS A 21 6.79 6.12 -34.27
N PRO A 22 6.99 7.35 -33.78
CA PRO A 22 6.00 8.04 -32.94
C PRO A 22 4.66 8.30 -33.64
N GLU A 23 4.66 8.56 -34.95
CA GLU A 23 3.43 8.79 -35.72
C GLU A 23 2.55 7.53 -35.82
N GLU A 24 3.18 6.35 -35.95
CA GLU A 24 2.47 5.07 -35.96
C GLU A 24 1.92 4.72 -34.57
N ALA A 25 2.68 5.03 -33.51
CA ALA A 25 2.24 4.81 -32.14
C ALA A 25 1.00 5.67 -31.81
N GLU A 26 0.97 6.92 -32.24
CA GLU A 26 -0.18 7.81 -32.07
C GLU A 26 -1.42 7.32 -32.83
N ALA A 27 -1.24 6.85 -34.07
CA ALA A 27 -2.33 6.27 -34.86
C ALA A 27 -2.91 5.00 -34.20
N PHE A 28 -2.07 4.12 -33.64
CA PHE A 28 -2.54 2.93 -32.93
C PHE A 28 -3.23 3.26 -31.60
N MET A 29 -2.76 4.26 -30.86
CA MET A 29 -3.39 4.72 -29.61
C MET A 29 -4.73 5.40 -29.86
N SER A 30 -4.80 6.29 -30.85
CA SER A 30 -6.05 6.94 -31.26
C SER A 30 -7.09 5.89 -31.65
N LYS A 31 -6.69 4.87 -32.44
CA LYS A 31 -7.61 3.81 -32.83
C LYS A 31 -8.07 2.92 -31.66
N ALA A 32 -7.18 2.66 -30.70
CA ALA A 32 -7.52 1.93 -29.49
C ALA A 32 -8.54 2.71 -28.63
N GLN A 33 -8.39 4.03 -28.50
CA GLN A 33 -9.32 4.90 -27.78
C GLN A 33 -10.70 4.95 -28.45
N GLU A 34 -10.76 5.07 -29.77
CA GLU A 34 -12.03 5.02 -30.51
C GLU A 34 -12.78 3.70 -30.25
N LEU A 35 -12.07 2.56 -30.30
CA LEU A 35 -12.66 1.25 -30.07
C LEU A 35 -13.12 1.05 -28.62
N MET A 36 -12.40 1.64 -27.65
CA MET A 36 -12.84 1.66 -26.25
C MET A 36 -14.17 2.41 -26.10
N ILE A 37 -14.29 3.58 -26.73
CA ILE A 37 -15.51 4.40 -26.70
C ILE A 37 -16.67 3.66 -27.37
N GLN A 38 -16.46 3.09 -28.57
CA GLN A 38 -17.50 2.38 -29.32
C GLN A 38 -18.06 1.15 -28.59
N HIS A 39 -17.21 0.46 -27.82
CA HIS A 39 -17.60 -0.76 -27.12
C HIS A 39 -17.87 -0.56 -25.63
N GLY A 40 -17.81 0.68 -25.13
CA GLY A 40 -18.04 1.00 -23.72
C GLY A 40 -17.04 0.34 -22.76
N LEU A 41 -15.82 0.06 -23.24
CA LEU A 41 -14.77 -0.61 -22.47
C LEU A 41 -13.89 0.42 -21.77
N ASN A 42 -13.64 0.23 -20.49
CA ASN A 42 -12.67 1.02 -19.74
C ASN A 42 -11.32 0.28 -19.61
N LEU A 43 -10.30 0.97 -19.08
CA LEU A 43 -8.97 0.38 -18.86
C LEU A 43 -8.96 -0.80 -17.87
N LEU A 44 -9.94 -0.90 -16.96
CA LEU A 44 -10.12 -2.04 -16.06
C LEU A 44 -10.56 -3.28 -16.85
N ASP A 45 -11.50 -3.12 -17.79
CA ASP A 45 -12.02 -4.19 -18.65
C ASP A 45 -10.96 -4.76 -19.61
N LEU A 46 -9.91 -3.97 -19.89
CA LEU A 46 -8.78 -4.35 -20.75
C LEU A 46 -7.67 -5.11 -20.02
N GLY A 47 -7.79 -5.31 -18.71
CA GLY A 47 -6.77 -5.99 -17.90
C GLY A 47 -5.46 -5.23 -17.77
N LYS A 48 -5.37 -3.97 -18.20
CA LYS A 48 -4.20 -3.10 -17.95
C LYS A 48 -4.13 -2.60 -16.49
N LEU A 49 -5.22 -2.73 -15.72
CA LEU A 49 -5.26 -2.48 -14.27
C LEU A 49 -5.14 -3.75 -13.42
N HIS A 50 -4.84 -4.90 -14.04
CA HIS A 50 -4.85 -6.20 -13.35
C HIS A 50 -3.51 -6.64 -12.76
N GLU A 51 -2.44 -5.87 -12.98
CA GLU A 51 -1.16 -6.13 -12.32
C GLU A 51 -1.10 -5.30 -11.05
N ASP A 52 -1.44 -5.92 -9.93
CA ASP A 52 -1.16 -5.42 -8.60
C ASP A 52 0.14 -6.11 -8.13
N PRO A 53 1.31 -5.55 -8.48
CA PRO A 53 2.57 -6.26 -8.40
C PRO A 53 2.92 -6.60 -6.95
N VAL A 54 3.36 -7.83 -6.75
CA VAL A 54 3.96 -8.26 -5.49
C VAL A 54 5.42 -7.84 -5.49
N ASP A 55 5.79 -7.02 -4.52
CA ASP A 55 7.13 -6.45 -4.36
C ASP A 55 7.36 -6.06 -2.88
N VAL A 56 8.52 -5.50 -2.59
CA VAL A 56 8.97 -5.06 -1.27
C VAL A 56 9.01 -3.53 -1.23
N GLN A 57 8.35 -2.95 -0.23
CA GLN A 57 8.47 -1.54 0.09
C GLN A 57 9.18 -1.36 1.42
N ARG A 58 10.27 -0.60 1.42
CA ARG A 58 11.05 -0.28 2.61
C ARG A 58 10.61 1.05 3.21
N GLU A 59 10.19 1.03 4.46
CA GLU A 59 9.77 2.20 5.22
C GLU A 59 10.59 2.36 6.50
N ALA A 60 11.04 3.58 6.78
CA ALA A 60 11.74 3.88 8.02
C ALA A 60 10.75 4.05 9.18
N ALA A 61 10.92 3.30 10.27
CA ALA A 61 10.19 3.54 11.50
C ALA A 61 10.82 4.71 12.29
N THR A 62 9.99 5.62 12.79
CA THR A 62 10.47 6.77 13.58
C THR A 62 10.80 6.38 15.03
N SER A 63 12.11 6.44 15.35
CA SER A 63 12.76 6.51 16.66
C SER A 63 12.68 5.31 17.62
N SER A 64 13.77 5.15 18.36
CA SER A 64 14.11 4.08 19.31
C SER A 64 13.24 3.96 20.57
N SER A 65 12.25 4.82 20.78
CA SER A 65 11.56 4.96 22.08
C SER A 65 10.21 4.24 22.19
N SER A 66 9.68 3.70 21.08
CA SER A 66 8.35 3.05 21.03
C SER A 66 8.42 1.51 21.06
N TYR A 67 9.49 0.96 21.62
CA TYR A 67 9.90 -0.44 21.43
C TYR A 67 8.82 -1.47 21.82
N GLY A 68 8.69 -2.48 20.96
CA GLY A 68 7.83 -3.64 21.13
C GLY A 68 6.42 -3.42 20.60
N TRP A 69 5.66 -2.54 21.24
CA TRP A 69 4.23 -2.41 20.93
C TRP A 69 3.98 -1.86 19.52
N SER A 70 4.78 -0.88 19.05
CA SER A 70 4.56 -0.31 17.72
C SER A 70 4.88 -1.30 16.60
N CYS A 71 5.87 -2.18 16.80
CA CYS A 71 6.19 -3.24 15.85
C CYS A 71 5.11 -4.33 15.84
N LYS A 72 4.51 -4.67 16.98
CA LYS A 72 3.36 -5.58 17.04
C LYS A 72 2.15 -5.01 16.30
N VAL A 73 1.84 -3.73 16.53
CA VAL A 73 0.75 -3.03 15.81
C VAL A 73 1.03 -3.01 14.31
N ALA A 74 2.27 -2.72 13.90
CA ALA A 74 2.66 -2.79 12.49
C ALA A 74 2.50 -4.21 11.93
N GLY A 75 2.91 -5.24 12.66
CA GLY A 75 2.71 -6.64 12.24
C GLY A 75 1.22 -7.00 12.08
N ALA A 76 0.38 -6.62 13.05
CA ALA A 76 -1.06 -6.85 12.99
C ALA A 76 -1.72 -6.11 11.81
N LEU A 77 -1.31 -4.86 11.57
CA LEU A 77 -1.80 -4.06 10.45
C LEU A 77 -1.35 -4.62 9.10
N ALA A 78 -0.13 -5.13 8.99
CA ALA A 78 0.36 -5.78 7.78
C ALA A 78 -0.46 -7.05 7.49
N ALA A 79 -0.67 -7.90 8.50
CA ALA A 79 -1.50 -9.09 8.38
C ALA A 79 -2.94 -8.76 7.97
N LEU A 80 -3.52 -7.69 8.51
CA LEU A 80 -4.87 -7.24 8.15
C LEU A 80 -5.02 -6.91 6.66
N TYR A 81 -3.99 -6.30 6.05
CA TYR A 81 -3.99 -5.96 4.63
C TYR A 81 -3.45 -7.08 3.72
N GLY A 82 -3.09 -8.24 4.28
CA GLY A 82 -2.51 -9.34 3.51
C GLY A 82 -1.06 -9.09 3.08
N CYS A 83 -0.32 -8.29 3.86
CA CYS A 83 1.11 -8.08 3.71
C CYS A 83 1.89 -8.89 4.75
N GLU A 84 3.13 -9.24 4.40
CA GLU A 84 4.13 -9.68 5.36
C GLU A 84 5.02 -8.50 5.77
N LEU A 85 5.40 -8.46 7.05
CA LEU A 85 6.26 -7.42 7.59
C LEU A 85 7.51 -8.05 8.18
N VAL A 86 8.65 -7.67 7.63
CA VAL A 86 9.97 -7.97 8.17
C VAL A 86 10.52 -6.69 8.76
N TYR A 87 10.98 -6.71 10.00
CA TYR A 87 11.64 -5.55 10.59
C TYR A 87 13.09 -5.88 10.94
N HIS A 88 13.96 -4.90 10.73
CA HIS A 88 15.35 -5.01 11.11
C HIS A 88 15.80 -3.77 11.88
N LYS A 89 16.74 -3.98 12.80
CA LYS A 89 17.32 -2.91 13.59
C LYS A 89 18.50 -2.31 12.84
N HIS A 90 18.47 -1.00 12.65
CA HIS A 90 19.58 -0.25 12.06
C HIS A 90 20.00 0.86 13.04
N GLY A 91 21.08 0.59 13.78
CA GLY A 91 21.49 1.43 14.91
C GLY A 91 20.41 1.49 15.99
N ASN A 92 19.92 2.71 16.26
CA ASN A 92 18.82 2.95 17.19
C ASN A 92 17.43 2.91 16.51
N ASN A 93 17.37 2.87 15.19
CA ASN A 93 16.11 2.89 14.45
C ASN A 93 15.67 1.49 14.06
N PHE A 94 14.37 1.34 13.81
CA PHE A 94 13.82 0.20 13.12
C PHE A 94 13.44 0.58 11.71
N ILE A 95 13.63 -0.37 10.80
CA ILE A 95 13.20 -0.25 9.42
C ILE A 95 12.25 -1.41 9.17
N TYR A 96 11.14 -1.10 8.51
CA TYR A 96 10.14 -2.07 8.09
C TYR A 96 10.32 -2.34 6.59
N ASP A 97 10.41 -3.61 6.24
CA ASP A 97 10.25 -4.10 4.88
C ASP A 97 8.86 -4.74 4.81
N ILE A 98 7.98 -4.16 4.01
CA ILE A 98 6.62 -4.65 3.81
C ILE A 98 6.58 -5.35 2.46
N VAL A 99 6.20 -6.62 2.46
CA VAL A 99 6.09 -7.46 1.27
C VAL A 99 4.62 -7.75 1.04
N GLY A 100 4.14 -7.60 -0.19
CA GLY A 100 2.73 -7.83 -0.49
C GLY A 100 2.38 -7.24 -1.84
N ARG A 101 1.09 -7.15 -2.15
CA ARG A 101 0.59 -6.45 -3.33
C ARG A 101 0.73 -4.94 -3.17
N GLU A 102 1.02 -4.20 -4.24
CA GLU A 102 1.19 -2.74 -4.20
C GLU A 102 0.01 -2.04 -3.54
N SER A 103 -1.22 -2.39 -3.91
CA SER A 103 -2.44 -1.81 -3.31
C SER A 103 -2.48 -1.99 -1.79
N ALA A 104 -2.04 -3.15 -1.29
CA ALA A 104 -1.99 -3.48 0.12
C ALA A 104 -0.83 -2.76 0.84
N ARG A 105 0.35 -2.69 0.22
CA ARG A 105 1.52 -1.97 0.76
C ARG A 105 1.24 -0.47 0.88
N VAL A 106 0.71 0.15 -0.18
CA VAL A 106 0.34 1.58 -0.19
C VAL A 106 -0.68 1.87 0.91
N THR A 107 -1.72 1.02 1.04
CA THR A 107 -2.71 1.15 2.12
C THR A 107 -2.07 1.06 3.50
N PHE A 108 -1.19 0.08 3.72
CA PHE A 108 -0.45 -0.09 4.97
C PHE A 108 0.35 1.16 5.33
N VAL A 109 1.13 1.69 4.38
CA VAL A 109 2.00 2.86 4.60
C VAL A 109 1.18 4.11 4.93
N MET A 110 0.02 4.30 4.30
CA MET A 110 -0.88 5.41 4.63
C MET A 110 -1.52 5.24 6.03
N MET A 111 -1.88 4.02 6.41
CA MET A 111 -2.66 3.76 7.62
C MET A 111 -1.81 3.68 8.90
N LEU A 112 -0.58 3.15 8.81
CA LEU A 112 0.28 2.97 9.99
C LEU A 112 0.49 4.27 10.78
N PRO A 113 0.85 5.43 10.18
CA PRO A 113 1.03 6.68 10.91
C PRO A 113 -0.25 7.14 11.63
N PHE A 114 -1.41 6.93 11.00
CA PHE A 114 -2.70 7.27 11.60
C PHE A 114 -2.99 6.41 12.82
N VAL A 115 -2.85 5.09 12.71
CA VAL A 115 -3.06 4.14 13.82
C VAL A 115 -2.12 4.46 14.99
N LEU A 116 -0.83 4.67 14.72
CA LEU A 116 0.14 5.02 15.75
C LEU A 116 -0.18 6.37 16.42
N LYS A 117 -0.68 7.35 15.66
CA LYS A 117 -1.13 8.65 16.21
C LYS A 117 -2.35 8.48 17.12
N GLN A 118 -3.31 7.63 16.75
CA GLN A 118 -4.48 7.36 17.58
C GLN A 118 -4.11 6.66 18.90
N ILE A 119 -3.24 5.64 18.85
CA ILE A 119 -2.74 4.98 20.06
C ILE A 119 -2.07 5.98 21.00
N LYS A 120 -1.21 6.86 20.46
CA LYS A 120 -0.56 7.92 21.25
C LYS A 120 -1.57 8.91 21.83
N ALA A 121 -2.62 9.26 21.09
CA ALA A 121 -3.68 10.16 21.58
C ALA A 121 -4.48 9.51 22.73
N LEU A 122 -4.88 8.26 22.58
CA LEU A 122 -5.58 7.49 23.62
C LEU A 122 -4.71 7.31 24.87
N ALA A 123 -3.43 6.98 24.69
CA ALA A 123 -2.49 6.87 25.79
C ALA A 123 -2.31 8.18 26.56
N ARG A 124 -2.21 9.31 25.84
CA ARG A 124 -2.15 10.64 26.46
C ARG A 124 -3.43 10.97 27.23
N LYS A 125 -4.59 10.62 26.70
CA LYS A 125 -5.88 10.79 27.37
C LYS A 125 -5.93 9.99 28.67
N GLY A 126 -5.65 8.69 28.62
CA GLY A 126 -5.66 7.84 29.81
C GLY A 126 -4.62 8.24 30.87
N TYR A 127 -3.47 8.78 30.46
CA TYR A 127 -2.50 9.35 31.39
C TYR A 127 -3.05 10.60 32.10
N LYS A 128 -3.67 11.53 31.36
CA LYS A 128 -4.29 12.74 31.95
C LYS A 128 -5.43 12.41 32.92
N GLU A 129 -6.16 11.32 32.66
CA GLU A 129 -7.24 10.82 33.50
C GLU A 129 -6.74 10.05 34.74
N GLY A 130 -5.42 9.87 34.90
CA GLY A 130 -4.82 9.21 36.06
C GLY A 130 -4.84 7.68 36.00
N HIS A 131 -5.23 7.07 34.88
CA HIS A 131 -5.25 5.60 34.71
C HIS A 131 -3.85 4.98 34.62
N TYR A 132 -2.81 5.80 34.38
CA TYR A 132 -1.43 5.34 34.23
C TYR A 132 -0.45 6.26 34.95
N ASN A 133 0.60 5.67 35.53
CA ASN A 133 1.63 6.40 36.27
C ASN A 133 2.59 7.20 35.37
N SER A 134 2.66 6.89 34.07
CA SER A 134 3.49 7.63 33.12
C SER A 134 2.91 7.58 31.70
N ALA A 135 3.20 8.59 30.89
CA ALA A 135 2.80 8.64 29.48
C ALA A 135 3.41 7.49 28.66
N MET A 136 4.62 7.05 29.00
CA MET A 136 5.30 5.95 28.33
C MET A 136 4.65 4.60 28.66
N THR A 137 4.29 4.38 29.93
CA THR A 137 3.52 3.20 30.36
C THR A 137 2.16 3.16 29.69
N ALA A 138 1.46 4.30 29.61
CA ALA A 138 0.18 4.41 28.92
C ALA A 138 0.29 4.00 27.44
N ALA A 139 1.28 4.52 26.72
CA ALA A 139 1.49 4.19 25.30
C ALA A 139 1.79 2.70 25.10
N THR A 140 2.60 2.13 26.00
CA THR A 140 2.93 0.70 25.96
C THR A 140 1.70 -0.18 26.24
N ARG A 141 0.86 0.18 27.21
CA ARG A 141 -0.34 -0.58 27.58
C ARG A 141 -1.40 -0.51 26.48
N VAL A 142 -1.71 0.69 25.99
CA VAL A 142 -2.68 0.88 24.91
C VAL A 142 -2.19 0.20 23.62
N GLY A 143 -0.92 0.38 23.28
CA GLY A 143 -0.33 -0.24 22.10
C GLY A 143 -0.37 -1.76 22.13
N ASN A 144 -0.01 -2.39 23.26
CA ASN A 144 -0.11 -3.85 23.40
C ASN A 144 -1.56 -4.36 23.44
N ALA A 145 -2.54 -3.54 23.79
CA ALA A 145 -3.96 -3.91 23.75
C ALA A 145 -4.58 -3.77 22.35
N THR A 146 -3.88 -3.10 21.43
CA THR A 146 -4.36 -2.83 20.07
C THR A 146 -3.82 -3.84 19.04
N ALA A 147 -2.72 -4.51 19.36
CA ALA A 147 -2.08 -5.54 18.52
C ALA A 147 -2.49 -6.94 18.98
#